data_AF-A0A3D0NE57-F1
#
_entry.id   AF-A0A3D0NE57-F1
#
_cell.length_a   1.000
_cell.length_b   1.000
_cell.length_c   1.000
_cell.angle_alpha   90.00
_cell.angle_beta   90.00
_cell.angle_gamma   90.00
#
_symmetry.space_group_name_H-M   'P 1'
#
loop_
_entity.id
_entity.type
_entity.pdbx_description
1 polymer ?
#
loop_
_entity_poly.entity_id
_entity_poly.type
_entity_poly.pdbx_seq_one_letter_code
_entity_poly.pdbx_strand_id
1 'polypeptide(L)'
;DSRLPQVREFDVNQIMRNAILGNHLYLGTVNNAPQDMQSAIDHLYQLKSQYGEAIASMITNKVAPADSLWHYTNREPQGVKTVVCYDR
;
A
#
# COMPACT_ATOMS: atom_id res chain seq x y z
N ASP A 1 62.09 5.57 -12.77
CA ASP A 1 60.62 5.49 -12.86
C ASP A 1 59.98 5.76 -11.51
N SER A 2 59.45 6.96 -11.30
CA SER A 2 58.53 7.21 -10.18
C SER A 2 57.38 8.07 -10.70
N ARG A 3 56.28 7.42 -11.09
CA ARG A 3 55.01 8.12 -11.24
C ARG A 3 54.53 8.40 -9.82
N LEU A 4 54.61 9.67 -9.42
CA LEU A 4 53.89 10.15 -8.24
C LEU A 4 52.40 9.79 -8.42
N PRO A 5 51.75 9.16 -7.42
CA PRO A 5 50.33 8.84 -7.53
C PRO A 5 49.56 10.13 -7.71
N GLN A 6 48.85 10.26 -8.84
CA GLN A 6 47.96 11.39 -9.06
C GLN A 6 46.83 11.32 -8.04
N VAL A 7 46.52 12.46 -7.43
CA VAL A 7 45.34 12.63 -6.59
C VAL A 7 44.13 12.28 -7.45
N ARG A 8 43.41 11.22 -7.07
CA ARG A 8 42.10 10.94 -7.63
C ARG A 8 41.19 12.04 -7.11
N GLU A 9 40.91 13.06 -7.93
CA GLU A 9 39.77 13.93 -7.67
C GLU A 9 38.53 13.04 -7.73
N PHE A 10 38.00 12.72 -6.55
CA PHE A 10 36.73 12.03 -6.47
C PHE A 10 35.68 13.04 -6.94
N ASP A 11 35.03 12.75 -8.08
CA ASP A 11 33.83 13.47 -8.48
C ASP A 11 32.72 13.11 -7.49
N VAL A 12 32.71 13.81 -6.36
CA VAL A 12 31.75 13.64 -5.27
C VAL A 12 30.33 13.85 -5.81
N ASN A 13 30.13 14.72 -6.81
CA ASN A 13 28.83 14.92 -7.42
C ASN A 13 28.35 13.69 -8.17
N GLN A 14 29.24 13.03 -8.92
CA GLN A 14 28.91 11.79 -9.61
C GLN A 14 28.69 10.63 -8.64
N ILE A 15 29.48 10.54 -7.57
CA ILE A 15 29.30 9.53 -6.51
C ILE A 15 27.95 9.73 -5.82
N MET A 16 27.61 10.96 -5.42
CA MET A 16 26.34 11.29 -4.77
C MET A 16 25.15 11.06 -5.71
N ARG A 17 25.27 11.45 -6.98
CA ARG A 17 24.25 11.18 -7.99
C ARG A 17 24.00 9.68 -8.15
N ASN A 18 25.06 8.87 -8.22
CA ASN A 18 24.93 7.42 -8.35
C ASN A 18 24.38 6.77 -7.08
N ALA A 19 24.73 7.30 -5.90
CA ALA A 19 24.16 6.84 -4.64
C ALA A 19 22.67 7.17 -4.55
N ILE A 20 22.22 8.34 -5.00
CA ILE A 20 20.80 8.70 -4.99
C ILE A 20 20.06 7.86 -6.05
N LEU A 21 20.50 7.89 -7.30
CA LEU A 21 19.76 7.25 -8.41
C LEU A 21 19.86 5.71 -8.39
N GLY A 22 20.96 5.15 -7.88
CA GLY A 22 21.24 3.72 -7.87
C GLY A 22 20.77 2.97 -6.62
N ASN A 23 20.47 3.67 -5.53
CA ASN A 23 20.03 3.05 -4.27
C ASN A 23 18.50 3.03 -4.09
N HIS A 24 17.73 3.20 -5.16
CA HIS A 24 16.28 3.08 -5.11
C HIS A 24 15.87 1.61 -5.22
N LEU A 25 15.15 1.11 -4.22
CA LEU A 25 14.52 -0.21 -4.26
C LEU A 25 13.06 -0.07 -4.72
N TYR A 26 12.75 -0.64 -5.88
CA TYR A 26 11.39 -0.72 -6.40
C TYR A 26 10.79 -2.08 -6.05
N LEU A 27 9.71 -2.08 -5.26
CA LEU A 27 9.02 -3.31 -4.85
C LEU A 27 7.63 -3.35 -5.48
N GLY A 28 7.43 -4.30 -6.38
CA GLY A 28 6.09 -4.72 -6.80
C GLY A 28 5.60 -5.81 -5.84
N THR A 29 4.55 -5.54 -5.10
CA THR A 29 3.94 -6.52 -4.19
C THR A 29 2.49 -6.75 -4.61
N VAL A 30 2.08 -8.01 -4.65
CA VAL A 30 0.71 -8.42 -4.95
C VAL A 30 0.32 -9.53 -3.99
N ASN A 31 -0.94 -9.54 -3.55
CA ASN A 31 -1.48 -10.49 -2.57
C ASN A 31 -0.77 -10.43 -1.20
N ASN A 32 -1.03 -11.44 -0.37
CA ASN A 32 -0.54 -11.56 0.99
C ASN A 32 -0.35 -13.04 1.37
N ALA A 33 0.52 -13.32 2.35
CA ALA A 33 0.63 -14.62 2.98
C ALA A 33 -0.54 -14.83 3.98
N PRO A 34 -0.93 -16.07 4.31
CA PRO A 34 -2.03 -16.34 5.24
C PRO A 34 -1.88 -15.63 6.60
N GLN A 35 -0.65 -15.55 7.12
CA GLN A 35 -0.34 -14.86 8.38
C GLN A 35 -0.65 -13.35 8.34
N ASP A 36 -0.55 -12.72 7.17
CA ASP A 36 -0.80 -11.28 7.02
C ASP A 36 -2.29 -10.97 7.19
N MET A 37 -3.17 -11.92 6.83
CA MET A 37 -4.60 -11.78 7.07
C MET A 37 -4.93 -11.75 8.56
N GLN A 38 -4.30 -12.63 9.35
CA GLN A 38 -4.47 -12.63 10.80
C GLN A 38 -3.97 -11.32 11.42
N SER A 39 -2.76 -10.89 11.02
CA SER A 39 -2.20 -9.60 11.46
C SER A 39 -3.10 -8.42 11.13
N ALA A 40 -3.76 -8.43 9.96
CA ALA A 40 -4.70 -7.37 9.57
C ALA A 40 -5.93 -7.31 10.51
N ILE A 41 -6.47 -8.46 10.91
CA ILE A 41 -7.59 -8.53 11.87
C ILE A 41 -7.14 -8.01 13.24
N ASP A 42 -5.96 -8.41 13.70
CA ASP A 42 -5.42 -8.00 14.99
C ASP A 42 -5.20 -6.48 15.03
N HIS A 43 -4.68 -5.89 13.95
CA HIS A 43 -4.54 -4.44 13.81
C HIS A 43 -5.90 -3.72 13.84
N LEU A 44 -6.92 -4.23 13.14
CA LEU A 44 -8.26 -3.64 13.18
C LEU A 44 -8.85 -3.68 14.60
N TYR A 45 -8.61 -4.76 15.34
CA TYR A 45 -9.04 -4.87 16.73
C TYR A 45 -8.35 -3.85 17.64
N GLN A 46 -7.03 -3.72 17.52
CA GLN A 46 -6.23 -2.75 18.30
C GLN A 46 -6.68 -1.30 18.05
N LEU A 47 -6.93 -0.95 16.79
CA LEU A 47 -7.34 0.41 16.38
C LEU A 47 -8.80 0.73 16.74
N LYS A 48 -9.64 -0.27 17.01
CA LYS A 48 -11.08 -0.09 17.26
C LYS A 48 -11.38 0.89 18.38
N SER A 49 -10.61 0.86 19.46
CA SER A 49 -10.85 1.71 20.64
C SER A 49 -10.72 3.21 20.34
N GLN A 50 -9.79 3.57 19.46
CA GLN A 50 -9.47 4.96 19.14
C GLN A 50 -10.12 5.44 17.84
N TYR A 51 -10.24 4.56 16.84
CA TYR A 51 -10.65 4.91 15.48
C TYR A 51 -11.84 4.09 14.97
N GLY A 52 -12.55 3.37 15.84
CA GLY A 52 -13.63 2.46 15.43
C GLY A 52 -14.70 3.11 14.54
N GLU A 53 -15.12 4.33 14.85
CA GLU A 53 -16.09 5.08 14.04
C GLU A 53 -15.51 5.48 12.66
N ALA A 54 -14.27 5.94 12.62
CA ALA A 54 -13.60 6.30 11.37
C ALA A 54 -13.35 5.07 10.48
N ILE A 55 -12.99 3.93 11.07
CA ILE A 55 -12.87 2.66 10.35
C ILE A 55 -14.23 2.21 9.83
N ALA A 56 -15.29 2.34 10.63
CA ALA A 56 -16.65 2.00 10.20
C ALA A 56 -17.14 2.91 9.06
N SER A 57 -16.78 4.20 9.06
CA SER A 57 -17.18 5.15 8.01
C SER A 57 -16.47 4.91 6.67
N MET A 58 -15.39 4.12 6.64
CA MET A 58 -14.80 3.64 5.37
C MET A 58 -15.76 2.72 4.60
N ILE A 59 -16.72 2.07 5.29
CA ILE A 59 -17.81 1.34 4.63
C ILE A 59 -18.85 2.36 4.17
N THR A 60 -18.68 2.84 2.95
CA THR A 60 -19.50 3.92 2.37
C THR A 60 -20.81 3.42 1.80
N ASN A 61 -20.93 2.12 1.50
CA ASN A 61 -22.16 1.54 0.98
C ASN A 61 -22.34 0.07 1.41
N LYS A 62 -23.60 -0.33 1.59
CA LYS A 62 -24.02 -1.69 1.96
C LYS A 62 -25.15 -2.11 1.05
N VAL A 63 -25.00 -3.21 0.34
CA VAL A 63 -25.98 -3.68 -0.65
C VAL A 63 -26.37 -5.14 -0.43
N ALA A 64 -27.59 -5.50 -0.81
CA ALA A 64 -28.02 -6.89 -0.84
C ALA A 64 -27.34 -7.64 -2.01
N PRO A 65 -27.22 -8.98 -1.95
CA PRO A 65 -26.64 -9.74 -3.05
C PRO A 65 -27.38 -9.55 -4.38
N ALA A 66 -28.72 -9.42 -4.33
CA ALA A 66 -29.57 -9.19 -5.49
C ALA A 66 -29.23 -7.89 -6.25
N ASP A 67 -28.77 -6.86 -5.53
CA ASP A 67 -28.48 -5.54 -6.09
C ASP A 67 -26.98 -5.38 -6.45
N SER A 68 -26.14 -6.34 -6.02
CA SER A 68 -24.69 -6.24 -6.13
C SER A 68 -24.17 -6.24 -7.57
N LEU A 69 -24.89 -6.85 -8.51
CA LEU A 69 -24.48 -6.95 -9.92
C LEU A 69 -24.27 -5.56 -10.55
N TRP A 70 -25.09 -4.58 -10.16
CA TRP A 70 -24.99 -3.20 -10.65
C TRP A 70 -23.59 -2.61 -10.48
N HIS A 71 -22.92 -2.89 -9.35
CA HIS A 71 -21.59 -2.40 -9.03
C HIS A 71 -20.48 -3.00 -9.89
N TYR A 72 -20.71 -4.14 -10.54
CA TYR A 72 -19.74 -4.76 -11.45
C TYR A 72 -19.98 -4.35 -12.90
N THR A 73 -21.22 -3.99 -13.26
CA THR A 73 -21.62 -3.65 -14.63
C THR A 73 -21.58 -2.15 -14.92
N ASN A 74 -21.64 -1.30 -13.90
CA ASN A 74 -21.68 0.16 -14.05
C ASN A 74 -20.50 0.82 -13.32
N ARG A 75 -19.75 1.66 -14.05
CA ARG A 75 -18.56 2.33 -13.54
C ARG A 75 -18.91 3.66 -12.89
N GLU A 76 -19.60 3.60 -11.75
CA GLU A 76 -19.83 4.77 -10.90
C GLU A 76 -18.86 4.79 -9.70
N PRO A 77 -18.54 5.98 -9.15
CA PRO A 77 -17.72 6.07 -7.94
C PRO A 77 -18.36 5.32 -6.76
N GLN A 78 -17.66 4.34 -6.20
CA GLN A 78 -18.19 3.46 -5.14
C GLN A 78 -17.79 3.89 -3.71
N GLY A 79 -17.34 5.14 -3.54
CA GLY A 79 -16.78 5.61 -2.29
C GLY A 79 -15.48 4.87 -1.92
N VAL A 80 -15.24 4.67 -0.63
CA VAL A 80 -14.03 4.00 -0.12
C VAL A 80 -14.19 2.49 -0.16
N LYS A 81 -15.30 1.95 0.39
CA LYS A 81 -15.59 0.52 0.39
C LYS A 81 -17.09 0.24 0.37
N THR A 82 -17.54 -0.47 -0.66
CA THR A 82 -18.86 -1.11 -0.70
C THR A 82 -18.75 -2.55 -0.20
N VAL A 83 -19.73 -2.99 0.60
CA VAL A 83 -19.83 -4.37 1.07
C VAL A 83 -21.17 -4.98 0.69
N VAL A 84 -21.17 -6.28 0.37
CA VAL A 84 -22.40 -7.06 0.17
C VAL A 84 -22.79 -7.68 1.51
N CYS A 85 -24.01 -7.40 1.94
CA CYS A 85 -24.56 -7.91 3.19
C CYS A 85 -25.42 -9.14 2.92
N TYR A 86 -25.03 -10.29 3.46
CA TYR A 86 -25.81 -11.51 3.40
C TYR A 86 -26.69 -11.59 4.64
N ASP A 87 -28.01 -11.69 4.45
CA ASP A 87 -28.92 -12.03 5.54
C ASP A 87 -28.58 -13.43 6.05
N ARG A 88 -28.73 -13.64 7.37
CA ARG A 88 -28.51 -14.94 8.01
C ARG A 88 -29.70 -15.86 7.82
#